data_AF-A0A388SFA2-F1
#
_entry.id   AF-A0A388SFA2-F1
#
_cell.length_a   1.000
_cell.length_b   1.000
_cell.length_c   1.000
_cell.angle_alpha   90.00
_cell.angle_beta   90.00
_cell.angle_gamma   90.00
#
_symmetry.space_group_name_H-M   'P 1'
#
loop_
_entity.id
_entity.type
_entity.pdbx_description
1 polymer ?
#
loop_
_entity_poly.entity_id
_entity_poly.type
_entity_poly.pdbx_seq_one_letter_code
_entity_poly.pdbx_strand_id
1 'polypeptide(L)'
;MNDIKLKFVFLSILAFVAVIFILAVLVPSDLRNGYFYAAAFLTALSVAYLFIISTCPGKKGMDSALAGLGIGIFFGGLLAAVALLSLVFSLCGFLKLSLATDALWVLGLGCHFVFSNVTMKQVSKLAEETNAFPWNKQVASELRTIQAKAKDDEDKKILERLIDAAAFSNPKQYPASESLEKQIVAAVGELESSLGDAKALNDKAQALFRLFNQRNILVKNEFNKG
;
A
#
# COMPACT_ATOMS: atom_id res chain seq x y z
N MET A 1 -13.76 14.07 -7.62
CA MET A 1 -12.43 13.52 -7.26
C MET A 1 -11.52 13.15 -8.46
N ASN A 2 -11.86 13.49 -9.72
CA ASN A 2 -11.12 13.03 -10.92
C ASN A 2 -10.12 14.06 -11.53
N ASP A 3 -10.38 15.36 -11.40
CA ASP A 3 -9.68 16.38 -12.21
C ASP A 3 -8.28 16.75 -11.67
N ILE A 4 -8.10 16.78 -10.35
CA ILE A 4 -6.81 17.11 -9.71
C ILE A 4 -5.80 15.96 -9.87
N LYS A 5 -6.22 14.72 -9.67
CA LYS A 5 -5.35 13.54 -9.87
C LYS A 5 -4.89 13.43 -11.32
N LEU A 6 -5.79 13.68 -12.27
CA LEU A 6 -5.45 13.69 -13.70
C LEU A 6 -4.44 14.79 -14.05
N LYS A 7 -4.59 16.00 -13.47
CA LYS A 7 -3.62 17.10 -13.62
C LYS A 7 -2.24 16.75 -13.04
N PHE A 8 -2.17 16.07 -11.89
CA PHE A 8 -0.91 15.60 -11.32
C PHE A 8 -0.25 14.49 -12.15
N VAL A 9 -1.03 13.57 -12.71
CA VAL A 9 -0.54 12.55 -13.64
C VAL A 9 0.00 13.21 -14.91
N PHE A 10 -0.74 14.14 -15.49
CA PHE A 10 -0.33 14.89 -16.67
C PHE A 10 0.95 15.70 -16.44
N LEU A 11 1.05 16.40 -15.29
CA LEU A 11 2.24 17.16 -14.93
C LEU A 11 3.46 16.24 -14.72
N SER A 12 3.26 15.07 -14.13
CA SER A 12 4.30 14.04 -13.98
C SER A 12 4.80 13.54 -15.35
N ILE A 13 3.89 13.32 -16.31
CA ILE A 13 4.24 12.93 -17.69
C ILE A 13 5.00 14.06 -18.40
N LEU A 14 4.57 15.32 -18.22
CA LEU A 14 5.24 16.46 -18.85
C LEU A 14 6.66 16.66 -18.28
N ALA A 15 6.81 16.56 -16.96
CA ALA A 15 8.10 16.60 -16.29
C ALA A 15 9.00 15.44 -16.73
N PHE A 16 8.42 14.24 -16.91
CA PHE A 16 9.11 13.07 -17.45
C PHE A 16 9.68 13.32 -18.85
N VAL A 17 8.86 13.85 -19.78
CA VAL A 17 9.31 14.18 -21.14
C VAL A 17 10.38 15.27 -21.11
N ALA A 18 10.23 16.28 -20.26
CA ALA A 18 11.21 17.35 -20.11
C ALA A 18 12.56 16.85 -19.60
N VAL A 19 12.59 15.95 -18.60
CA VAL A 19 13.83 15.37 -18.06
C VAL A 19 14.55 14.54 -19.12
N ILE A 20 13.84 13.69 -19.86
CA ILE A 20 14.43 12.91 -20.96
C ILE A 20 14.98 13.83 -22.06
N PHE A 21 14.26 14.89 -22.40
CA PHE A 21 14.70 15.86 -23.40
C PHE A 21 15.95 16.65 -22.94
N ILE A 22 15.98 17.09 -21.69
CA ILE A 22 17.14 17.78 -21.09
C ILE A 22 18.36 16.85 -21.07
N LEU A 23 18.18 15.60 -20.66
CA LEU A 23 19.24 14.59 -20.68
C LEU A 23 19.74 14.34 -22.12
N ALA A 24 18.85 14.28 -23.11
CA ALA A 24 19.22 14.11 -24.51
C ALA A 24 19.95 15.33 -25.11
N VAL A 25 19.71 16.55 -24.62
CA VAL A 25 20.40 17.77 -25.06
C VAL A 25 21.78 17.91 -24.41
N LEU A 26 21.90 17.57 -23.13
CA LEU A 26 23.14 17.74 -22.36
C LEU A 26 24.16 16.62 -22.56
N VAL A 27 23.72 15.44 -23.02
CA VAL A 27 24.62 14.29 -23.22
C VAL A 27 25.32 14.38 -24.58
N PRO A 28 26.65 14.18 -24.62
CA PRO A 28 27.43 14.19 -25.86
C PRO A 28 26.83 13.28 -26.94
N SER A 29 26.89 13.71 -28.21
CA SER A 29 26.32 12.98 -29.36
C SER A 29 26.71 11.51 -29.40
N ASP A 30 27.94 11.22 -28.99
CA ASP A 30 28.58 9.91 -29.12
C ASP A 30 28.03 8.90 -28.12
N LEU A 31 27.37 9.39 -27.06
CA LEU A 31 26.71 8.59 -26.03
C LEU A 31 25.19 8.50 -26.24
N ARG A 32 24.60 9.25 -27.18
CA ARG A 32 23.16 9.24 -27.49
C ARG A 32 22.77 8.05 -28.35
N ASN A 33 22.82 6.86 -27.75
CA ASN A 33 22.45 5.60 -28.37
C ASN A 33 21.20 4.99 -27.72
N GLY A 34 20.69 3.89 -28.29
CA GLY A 34 19.47 3.22 -27.79
C GLY A 34 19.57 2.77 -26.33
N TYR A 35 20.76 2.40 -25.85
CA TYR A 35 20.97 2.00 -24.44
C TYR A 35 20.80 3.19 -23.49
N PHE A 36 21.26 4.37 -23.88
CA PHE A 36 21.06 5.60 -23.10
C PHE A 36 19.59 5.95 -22.96
N TYR A 37 18.82 5.90 -24.05
CA TYR A 37 17.39 6.18 -24.00
C TYR A 37 16.62 5.14 -23.18
N ALA A 38 17.00 3.86 -23.26
CA ALA A 38 16.42 2.80 -22.43
C ALA A 38 16.69 3.02 -20.93
N ALA A 39 17.95 3.25 -20.56
CA ALA A 39 18.34 3.49 -19.17
C ALA A 39 17.70 4.77 -18.59
N ALA A 40 17.64 5.84 -19.38
CA ALA A 40 16.97 7.09 -19.00
C ALA A 40 15.47 6.89 -18.80
N PHE A 41 14.81 6.15 -19.70
CA PHE A 41 13.40 5.79 -19.60
C PHE A 41 13.11 4.98 -18.34
N LEU A 42 13.90 3.92 -18.07
CA LEU A 42 13.70 3.06 -16.89
C LEU A 42 13.97 3.83 -15.58
N THR A 43 14.92 4.75 -15.58
CA THR A 43 15.20 5.61 -14.42
C THR A 43 14.00 6.49 -14.13
N ALA A 44 13.48 7.16 -15.15
CA ALA A 44 12.34 8.05 -15.00
C ALA A 44 11.05 7.27 -14.62
N LEU A 45 10.87 6.06 -15.16
CA LEU A 45 9.79 5.15 -14.77
C LEU A 45 9.90 4.73 -13.30
N SER A 46 11.12 4.41 -12.83
CA SER A 46 11.36 4.04 -11.43
C SER A 46 11.10 5.19 -10.46
N VAL A 47 11.48 6.41 -10.84
CA VAL A 47 11.18 7.62 -10.06
C VAL A 47 9.67 7.85 -10.00
N ALA A 48 8.97 7.77 -11.14
CA ALA A 48 7.50 7.88 -11.16
C ALA A 48 6.84 6.81 -10.28
N TYR A 49 7.36 5.59 -10.33
CA TYR A 49 6.87 4.47 -9.52
C TYR A 49 7.02 4.73 -8.01
N LEU A 50 8.11 5.36 -7.55
CA LEU A 50 8.28 5.78 -6.15
C LEU A 50 7.19 6.78 -5.72
N PHE A 51 6.83 7.74 -6.59
CA PHE A 51 5.75 8.70 -6.31
C PHE A 51 4.37 8.04 -6.29
N ILE A 52 4.11 7.07 -7.17
CA ILE A 52 2.84 6.33 -7.21
C ILE A 52 2.64 5.53 -5.91
N ILE A 53 3.67 4.82 -5.43
CA ILE A 53 3.59 4.09 -4.15
C ILE A 53 3.27 5.04 -3.00
N SER A 54 3.87 6.24 -2.98
CA SER A 54 3.61 7.25 -1.94
C SER A 54 2.19 7.85 -1.97
N THR A 55 1.51 7.78 -3.13
CA THR A 55 0.20 8.42 -3.36
C THR A 55 -0.98 7.44 -3.46
N CYS A 56 -0.73 6.13 -3.47
CA CYS A 56 -1.75 5.10 -3.32
C CYS A 56 -2.43 5.21 -1.93
N PRO A 57 -3.68 5.71 -1.84
CA PRO A 57 -4.39 5.78 -0.59
C PRO A 57 -4.87 4.37 -0.24
N GLY A 58 -4.52 3.90 0.96
CA GLY A 58 -5.07 2.67 1.50
C GLY A 58 -4.16 1.46 1.31
N LYS A 59 -3.42 1.17 2.38
CA LYS A 59 -3.53 -0.09 3.12
C LYS A 59 -2.68 0.13 4.37
N LYS A 60 -3.33 0.37 5.50
CA LYS A 60 -2.69 0.37 6.83
C LYS A 60 -3.64 -0.37 7.78
N GLY A 61 -3.69 -1.68 7.58
CA GLY A 61 -4.02 -2.69 8.58
C GLY A 61 -2.73 -3.43 8.94
N MET A 62 -2.43 -3.57 10.23
CA MET A 62 -1.07 -3.54 10.79
C MET A 62 -0.11 -4.69 10.40
N ASP A 63 -0.56 -5.75 9.70
CA ASP A 63 0.31 -6.88 9.33
C ASP A 63 0.29 -7.23 7.83
N SER A 64 -0.89 -7.31 7.19
CA SER A 64 -1.03 -7.63 5.76
C SER A 64 -0.65 -6.46 4.85
N ALA A 65 -0.95 -5.24 5.29
CA ALA A 65 -0.60 -4.04 4.57
C ALA A 65 0.88 -3.70 4.69
N LEU A 66 1.51 -4.00 5.84
CA LEU A 66 2.93 -3.78 6.08
C LEU A 66 3.80 -4.70 5.21
N ALA A 67 3.35 -5.94 4.96
CA ALA A 67 3.99 -6.84 4.02
C ALA A 67 3.85 -6.37 2.56
N GLY A 68 2.66 -5.99 2.11
CA GLY A 68 2.43 -5.51 0.74
C GLY A 68 3.08 -4.14 0.44
N LEU A 69 3.00 -3.21 1.40
CA LEU A 69 3.65 -1.89 1.33
C LEU A 69 5.18 -2.03 1.45
N GLY A 70 5.66 -2.94 2.30
CA GLY A 70 7.08 -3.26 2.44
C GLY A 70 7.67 -3.84 1.15
N ILE A 71 6.95 -4.76 0.49
CA ILE A 71 7.31 -5.28 -0.84
C ILE A 71 7.31 -4.14 -1.87
N GLY A 72 6.29 -3.27 -1.88
CA GLY A 72 6.24 -2.11 -2.78
C GLY A 72 7.41 -1.15 -2.59
N ILE A 73 7.70 -0.74 -1.35
CA ILE A 73 8.80 0.17 -1.02
C ILE A 73 10.16 -0.47 -1.33
N PHE A 74 10.36 -1.75 -0.96
CA PHE A 74 11.58 -2.48 -1.22
C PHE A 74 11.86 -2.59 -2.73
N PHE A 75 10.89 -3.08 -3.51
CA PHE A 75 11.05 -3.18 -4.95
C PHE A 75 11.12 -1.82 -5.63
N GLY A 76 10.39 -0.80 -5.14
CA GLY A 76 10.49 0.57 -5.66
C GLY A 76 11.89 1.16 -5.49
N GLY A 77 12.48 1.02 -4.30
CA GLY A 77 13.85 1.44 -4.04
C GLY A 77 14.88 0.64 -4.84
N LEU A 78 14.71 -0.68 -4.92
CA LEU A 78 15.58 -1.56 -5.70
C LEU A 78 15.55 -1.22 -7.20
N LEU A 79 14.37 -1.06 -7.79
CA LEU A 79 14.19 -0.70 -9.19
C LEU A 79 14.81 0.66 -9.50
N ALA A 80 14.62 1.65 -8.62
CA ALA A 80 15.26 2.96 -8.77
C ALA A 80 16.79 2.87 -8.73
N ALA A 81 17.35 2.09 -7.80
CA ALA A 81 18.79 1.91 -7.70
C ALA A 81 19.38 1.21 -8.94
N VAL A 82 18.71 0.15 -9.43
CA VAL A 82 19.15 -0.59 -10.63
C VAL A 82 19.05 0.28 -11.88
N ALA A 83 17.99 1.07 -12.02
CA ALA A 83 17.83 1.97 -13.15
C ALA A 83 18.87 3.10 -13.16
N LEU A 84 19.14 3.70 -11.99
CA LEU A 84 20.19 4.71 -11.83
C LEU A 84 21.56 4.13 -12.21
N LEU A 85 21.85 2.91 -11.79
CA LEU A 85 23.10 2.22 -12.12
C LEU A 85 23.22 1.98 -13.64
N SER A 86 22.14 1.57 -14.30
CA SER A 86 22.11 1.44 -15.75
C SER A 86 22.39 2.77 -16.46
N LEU A 87 21.81 3.86 -15.98
CA LEU A 87 22.02 5.20 -16.53
C LEU A 87 23.49 5.62 -16.40
N VAL A 88 24.12 5.37 -15.25
CA VAL A 88 25.54 5.64 -15.04
C VAL A 88 26.41 4.82 -15.99
N PHE A 89 26.13 3.53 -16.16
CA PHE A 89 26.88 2.70 -17.10
C PHE A 89 26.74 3.18 -18.54
N SER A 90 25.54 3.62 -18.93
CA SER A 90 25.32 4.17 -20.26
C SER A 90 26.09 5.47 -20.49
N LEU A 91 26.05 6.39 -19.52
CA LEU A 91 26.78 7.67 -19.56
C LEU A 91 28.30 7.49 -19.59
N CYS A 92 28.82 6.42 -19.00
CA CYS A 92 30.24 6.08 -19.01
C CYS A 92 30.66 5.21 -20.22
N GLY A 93 29.75 4.92 -21.16
CA GLY A 93 30.04 4.10 -22.34
C GLY A 93 30.12 2.58 -22.08
N PHE A 94 29.76 2.10 -20.90
CA PHE A 94 29.71 0.68 -20.55
C PHE A 94 28.40 0.01 -21.04
N LEU A 95 28.19 0.00 -22.35
CA LEU A 95 26.91 -0.37 -22.97
C LEU A 95 26.41 -1.78 -22.62
N LYS A 96 27.30 -2.78 -22.62
CA LYS A 96 26.95 -4.16 -22.24
C LYS A 96 26.47 -4.26 -20.80
N LEU A 97 27.08 -3.47 -19.92
CA LEU A 97 26.77 -3.46 -18.50
C LEU A 97 25.45 -2.73 -18.25
N SER A 98 25.20 -1.61 -18.96
CA SER A 98 23.91 -0.92 -18.98
C SER A 98 22.78 -1.85 -19.43
N LEU A 99 22.95 -2.58 -20.54
CA LEU A 99 21.97 -3.55 -21.00
C LEU A 99 21.70 -4.66 -19.98
N ALA A 100 22.76 -5.18 -19.33
CA ALA A 100 22.61 -6.19 -18.30
C ALA A 100 21.81 -5.66 -17.09
N THR A 101 22.05 -4.42 -16.66
CA THR A 101 21.27 -3.78 -15.60
C THR A 101 19.82 -3.49 -16.02
N ASP A 102 19.56 -3.11 -17.27
CA ASP A 102 18.19 -2.96 -17.78
C ASP A 102 17.44 -4.29 -17.75
N ALA A 103 18.10 -5.39 -18.13
CA ALA A 103 17.51 -6.72 -18.03
C ALA A 103 17.21 -7.13 -16.58
N LEU A 104 18.12 -6.83 -15.64
CA LEU A 104 17.88 -7.04 -14.21
C LEU A 104 16.72 -6.20 -13.69
N TRP A 105 16.56 -4.97 -14.19
CA TRP A 105 15.42 -4.12 -13.86
C TRP A 105 14.10 -4.76 -14.29
N VAL A 106 14.02 -5.24 -15.54
CA VAL A 106 12.82 -5.90 -16.08
C VAL A 106 12.50 -7.19 -15.30
N LEU A 107 13.52 -7.98 -14.96
CA LEU A 107 13.34 -9.16 -14.10
C LEU A 107 12.85 -8.78 -12.71
N GLY A 108 13.41 -7.73 -12.10
CA GLY A 108 12.98 -7.20 -10.81
C GLY A 108 11.52 -6.76 -10.82
N LEU A 109 11.06 -6.12 -11.90
CA LEU A 109 9.66 -5.75 -12.09
C LEU A 109 8.75 -6.99 -12.21
N GLY A 110 9.18 -8.00 -12.95
CA GLY A 110 8.48 -9.28 -13.06
C GLY A 110 8.33 -9.98 -11.71
N CYS A 111 9.43 -10.06 -10.94
CA CYS A 111 9.41 -10.58 -9.57
C CYS A 111 8.45 -9.79 -8.70
N HIS A 112 8.51 -8.46 -8.71
CA HIS A 112 7.60 -7.61 -7.96
C HIS A 112 6.12 -7.96 -8.24
N PHE A 113 5.74 -8.08 -9.52
CA PHE A 113 4.37 -8.42 -9.90
C PHE A 113 3.94 -9.80 -9.38
N VAL A 114 4.81 -10.81 -9.47
CA VAL A 114 4.54 -12.16 -8.95
C VAL A 114 4.37 -12.13 -7.43
N PHE A 115 5.30 -11.51 -6.70
CA PHE A 115 5.25 -11.42 -5.24
C PHE A 115 4.00 -10.66 -4.78
N SER A 116 3.70 -9.51 -5.38
CA SER A 116 2.49 -8.75 -5.07
C SER A 116 1.22 -9.56 -5.30
N ASN A 117 1.12 -10.33 -6.39
CA ASN A 117 -0.03 -11.19 -6.65
C ASN A 117 -0.16 -12.34 -5.64
N VAL A 118 0.94 -13.00 -5.29
CA VAL A 118 0.94 -14.08 -4.28
C VAL A 118 0.53 -13.53 -2.92
N THR A 119 1.12 -12.41 -2.49
CA THR A 119 0.77 -11.74 -1.24
C THR A 119 -0.70 -11.32 -1.24
N MET A 120 -1.21 -10.73 -2.32
CA MET A 120 -2.61 -10.34 -2.43
C MET A 120 -3.56 -11.54 -2.31
N LYS A 121 -3.25 -12.68 -2.93
CA LYS A 121 -4.04 -13.91 -2.80
C LYS A 121 -4.03 -14.48 -1.38
N GLN A 122 -2.89 -14.46 -0.71
CA GLN A 122 -2.80 -14.92 0.68
C GLN A 122 -3.56 -13.99 1.63
N VAL A 123 -3.45 -12.69 1.42
CA VAL A 123 -4.16 -11.66 2.18
C VAL A 123 -5.67 -11.77 1.97
N SER A 124 -6.14 -11.97 0.73
CA SER A 124 -7.57 -12.16 0.46
C SER A 124 -8.10 -13.45 1.07
N LYS A 125 -7.35 -14.55 0.97
CA LYS A 125 -7.71 -15.83 1.58
C LYS A 125 -7.80 -15.70 3.10
N LEU A 126 -6.83 -15.05 3.75
CA LEU A 126 -6.86 -14.83 5.19
C LEU A 126 -8.04 -13.96 5.61
N ALA A 127 -8.38 -12.93 4.83
CA ALA A 127 -9.54 -12.09 5.09
C ALA A 127 -10.86 -12.87 4.93
N GLU A 128 -10.97 -13.76 3.93
CA GLU A 128 -12.12 -14.64 3.76
C GLU A 128 -12.27 -15.63 4.94
N GLU A 129 -11.17 -16.28 5.33
CA GLU A 129 -11.15 -17.18 6.49
C GLU A 129 -11.52 -16.44 7.76
N THR A 130 -11.04 -15.21 7.94
CA THR A 130 -11.34 -14.38 9.11
C THR A 130 -12.81 -13.95 9.14
N ASN A 131 -13.36 -13.54 7.99
CA ASN A 131 -14.77 -13.15 7.88
C ASN A 131 -15.75 -14.33 7.97
N ALA A 132 -15.28 -15.57 7.94
CA ALA A 132 -16.12 -16.74 8.21
C ALA A 132 -16.51 -16.85 9.69
N PHE A 133 -15.79 -16.20 10.60
CA PHE A 133 -16.07 -16.24 12.04
C PHE A 133 -17.20 -15.27 12.41
N PRO A 134 -18.18 -15.68 13.25
CA PRO A 134 -19.37 -14.88 13.54
C PRO A 134 -19.08 -13.48 14.07
N TRP A 135 -18.15 -13.35 15.02
CA TRP A 135 -17.80 -12.06 15.62
C TRP A 135 -17.13 -11.11 14.61
N ASN A 136 -16.15 -11.59 13.84
CA ASN A 136 -15.51 -10.78 12.81
C ASN A 136 -16.52 -10.35 11.73
N LYS A 137 -17.41 -11.26 11.32
CA LYS A 137 -18.47 -10.96 10.35
C LYS A 137 -19.41 -9.88 10.85
N GLN A 138 -19.80 -9.93 12.12
CA GLN A 138 -20.63 -8.91 12.76
C GLN A 138 -19.95 -7.53 12.71
N VAL A 139 -18.73 -7.43 13.27
CA VAL A 139 -17.97 -6.18 13.35
C VAL A 139 -17.75 -5.58 11.95
N ALA A 140 -17.35 -6.39 10.97
CA ALA A 140 -17.15 -5.94 9.61
C ALA A 140 -18.45 -5.49 8.92
N SER A 141 -19.58 -6.15 9.22
CA SER A 141 -20.90 -5.76 8.70
C SER A 141 -21.37 -4.43 9.27
N GLU A 142 -21.22 -4.23 10.57
CA GLU A 142 -21.57 -2.97 11.25
C GLU A 142 -20.74 -1.80 10.70
N LEU A 143 -19.41 -1.97 10.60
CA LEU A 143 -18.53 -0.96 10.02
C LEU A 143 -18.88 -0.60 8.57
N ARG A 144 -19.21 -1.59 7.72
CA ARG A 144 -19.66 -1.35 6.33
C ARG A 144 -21.00 -0.62 6.29
N THR A 145 -21.90 -0.94 7.21
CA THR A 145 -23.21 -0.27 7.31
C THR A 145 -23.03 1.21 7.67
N ILE A 146 -22.12 1.52 8.60
CA ILE A 146 -21.79 2.89 8.99
C ILE A 146 -21.10 3.63 7.83
N GLN A 147 -20.15 2.97 7.15
CA GLN A 147 -19.47 3.53 5.98
C GLN A 147 -20.43 3.90 4.85
N ALA A 148 -21.47 3.08 4.60
CA ALA A 148 -22.48 3.39 3.59
C ALA A 148 -23.27 4.68 3.89
N LYS A 149 -23.31 5.12 5.15
CA LYS A 149 -23.95 6.38 5.57
C LYS A 149 -23.02 7.58 5.50
N ALA A 150 -21.70 7.37 5.40
CA ALA A 150 -20.71 8.44 5.34
C ALA A 150 -20.81 9.21 4.00
N LYS A 151 -20.98 10.53 4.08
CA LYS A 151 -21.03 11.41 2.89
C LYS A 151 -19.66 11.91 2.50
N ASP A 152 -18.83 12.26 3.49
CA ASP A 152 -17.50 12.81 3.30
C ASP A 152 -16.45 11.74 2.95
N ASP A 153 -15.55 12.08 2.03
CA ASP A 153 -14.48 11.19 1.58
C ASP A 153 -13.46 10.91 2.70
N GLU A 154 -13.29 11.83 3.65
CA GLU A 154 -12.37 11.65 4.77
C GLU A 154 -12.90 10.63 5.78
N ASP A 155 -14.19 10.70 6.12
CA ASP A 155 -14.87 9.73 6.97
C ASP A 155 -14.82 8.33 6.36
N LYS A 156 -15.06 8.24 5.04
CA LYS A 156 -14.94 6.96 4.30
C LYS A 156 -13.55 6.36 4.46
N LYS A 157 -12.48 7.13 4.31
CA LYS A 157 -11.09 6.63 4.50
C LYS A 157 -10.85 6.14 5.93
N ILE A 158 -11.36 6.85 6.94
CA ILE A 158 -11.21 6.43 8.34
C ILE A 158 -11.90 5.08 8.56
N LEU A 159 -13.13 4.93 8.05
CA LEU A 159 -13.92 3.71 8.16
C LEU A 159 -13.32 2.55 7.33
N GLU A 160 -12.77 2.81 6.14
CA GLU A 160 -12.03 1.81 5.35
C GLU A 160 -10.89 1.20 6.15
N ARG A 161 -10.12 2.02 6.87
CA ARG A 161 -9.02 1.54 7.71
C ARG A 161 -9.51 0.66 8.86
N LEU A 162 -10.68 0.97 9.44
CA LEU A 162 -11.29 0.13 10.49
C LEU A 162 -11.82 -1.19 9.93
N ILE A 163 -12.46 -1.17 8.76
CA ILE A 163 -12.93 -2.38 8.07
C ILE A 163 -11.75 -3.30 7.78
N ASP A 164 -10.64 -2.75 7.30
CA ASP A 164 -9.40 -3.49 7.08
C ASP A 164 -8.89 -4.10 8.39
N ALA A 165 -8.81 -3.33 9.48
CA ALA A 165 -8.35 -3.86 10.76
C ALA A 165 -9.24 -4.98 11.31
N ALA A 166 -10.57 -4.88 11.15
CA ALA A 166 -11.48 -5.94 11.53
C ALA A 166 -11.28 -7.22 10.69
N ALA A 167 -11.06 -7.06 9.37
CA ALA A 167 -10.83 -8.17 8.43
C ALA A 167 -9.52 -8.92 8.67
N PHE A 168 -8.55 -8.30 9.34
CA PHE A 168 -7.26 -8.92 9.72
C PHE A 168 -7.14 -9.18 11.22
N SER A 169 -8.20 -9.00 11.99
CA SER A 169 -8.22 -9.37 13.41
C SER A 169 -8.16 -10.89 13.55
N ASN A 170 -7.50 -11.39 14.60
CA ASN A 170 -7.35 -12.83 14.80
C ASN A 170 -8.75 -13.50 14.83
N PRO A 171 -9.02 -14.56 14.05
CA PRO A 171 -10.35 -15.15 13.99
C PRO A 171 -10.75 -15.94 15.24
N LYS A 172 -9.77 -16.43 16.02
CA LYS A 172 -10.04 -17.31 17.15
C LYS A 172 -10.66 -16.54 18.30
N GLN A 173 -11.62 -17.14 18.98
CA GLN A 173 -12.25 -16.60 20.18
C GLN A 173 -11.88 -17.46 21.39
N TYR A 174 -11.55 -16.81 22.49
CA TYR A 174 -11.26 -17.44 23.77
C TYR A 174 -12.12 -16.77 24.85
N PRO A 175 -12.49 -17.47 25.94
CA PRO A 175 -13.24 -16.85 27.04
C PRO A 175 -12.56 -15.58 27.58
N ALA A 176 -11.22 -15.55 27.61
CA ALA A 176 -10.46 -14.37 28.04
C ALA A 176 -10.67 -13.13 27.14
N SER A 177 -10.99 -13.30 25.85
CA SER A 177 -11.17 -12.20 24.90
C SER A 177 -12.59 -11.63 24.86
N GLU A 178 -13.57 -12.30 25.47
CA GLU A 178 -15.00 -11.94 25.36
C GLU A 178 -15.30 -10.51 25.85
N SER A 179 -14.65 -10.07 26.93
CA SER A 179 -14.84 -8.70 27.45
C SER A 179 -14.37 -7.64 26.45
N LEU A 180 -13.22 -7.86 25.81
CA LEU A 180 -12.70 -6.96 24.79
C LEU A 180 -13.56 -6.98 23.53
N GLU A 181 -14.06 -8.16 23.15
CA GLU A 181 -14.96 -8.33 22.00
C GLU A 181 -16.26 -7.55 22.18
N LYS A 182 -16.85 -7.56 23.37
CA LYS A 182 -18.04 -6.75 23.71
C LYS A 182 -17.74 -5.25 23.68
N GLN A 183 -16.59 -4.83 24.23
CA GLN A 183 -16.16 -3.43 24.17
C GLN A 183 -15.97 -2.94 22.73
N ILE A 184 -15.41 -3.77 21.86
CA ILE A 184 -15.23 -3.44 20.43
C ILE A 184 -16.59 -3.24 19.76
N VAL A 185 -17.54 -4.17 19.93
CA VAL A 185 -18.89 -4.05 19.33
C VAL A 185 -19.60 -2.78 19.81
N ALA A 186 -19.54 -2.48 21.11
CA ALA A 186 -20.12 -1.25 21.65
C ALA A 186 -19.48 0.00 21.02
N ALA A 187 -18.15 0.05 20.96
CA ALA A 187 -17.42 1.19 20.38
C ALA A 187 -17.67 1.35 18.87
N VAL A 188 -17.88 0.26 18.12
CA VAL A 188 -18.29 0.32 16.71
C VAL A 188 -19.67 0.94 16.57
N GLY A 189 -20.63 0.55 17.41
CA GLY A 189 -21.98 1.12 17.41
C GLY A 189 -22.01 2.64 17.67
N GLU A 190 -21.01 3.17 18.38
CA GLU A 190 -20.90 4.60 18.66
C GLU A 190 -20.28 5.43 17.52
N LEU A 191 -19.68 4.80 16.51
CA LEU A 191 -19.01 5.52 15.41
C LEU A 191 -19.98 6.34 14.57
N GLU A 192 -21.20 5.84 14.37
CA GLU A 192 -22.20 6.50 13.52
C GLU A 192 -22.52 7.92 14.01
N SER A 193 -22.53 8.13 15.33
CA SER A 193 -22.77 9.44 15.95
C SER A 193 -21.70 10.49 15.63
N SER A 194 -20.54 10.09 15.12
CA SER A 194 -19.41 10.98 14.81
C SER A 194 -19.23 11.22 13.31
N LEU A 195 -20.12 10.71 12.46
CA LEU A 195 -20.11 11.02 11.02
C LEU A 195 -20.32 12.53 10.80
N GLY A 196 -19.53 13.12 9.91
CA GLY A 196 -19.50 14.56 9.64
C GLY A 196 -18.55 15.36 10.53
N ASP A 197 -17.97 14.75 11.58
CA ASP A 197 -16.85 15.29 12.35
C ASP A 197 -15.64 14.33 12.23
N ALA A 198 -14.84 14.53 11.19
CA ALA A 198 -13.68 13.69 10.89
C ALA A 198 -12.69 13.59 12.06
N LYS A 199 -12.58 14.63 12.90
CA LYS A 199 -11.68 14.60 14.06
C LYS A 199 -12.23 13.67 15.14
N ALA A 200 -13.49 13.86 15.53
CA ALA A 200 -14.15 13.00 16.51
C ALA A 200 -14.20 11.54 16.04
N LEU A 201 -14.50 11.31 14.76
CA LEU A 201 -14.50 9.98 14.15
C LEU A 201 -13.11 9.34 14.19
N ASN A 202 -12.06 10.09 13.85
CA ASN A 202 -10.68 9.59 13.90
C ASN A 202 -10.22 9.27 15.32
N ASP A 203 -10.62 10.06 16.32
CA ASP A 203 -10.28 9.80 17.73
C ASP A 203 -10.93 8.50 18.22
N LYS A 204 -12.21 8.27 17.90
CA LYS A 204 -12.89 6.99 18.17
C LYS A 204 -12.27 5.82 17.39
N ALA A 205 -11.92 6.03 16.14
CA ALA A 205 -11.23 5.02 15.33
C ALA A 205 -9.88 4.63 15.94
N GLN A 206 -9.10 5.58 16.45
CA GLN A 206 -7.85 5.30 17.15
C GLN A 206 -8.06 4.46 18.42
N ALA A 207 -9.11 4.74 19.19
CA ALA A 207 -9.46 3.92 20.34
C ALA A 207 -9.80 2.47 19.92
N LEU A 208 -10.59 2.31 18.85
CA LEU A 208 -10.90 0.99 18.29
C LEU A 208 -9.66 0.23 17.79
N PHE A 209 -8.72 0.89 17.12
CA PHE A 209 -7.46 0.25 16.72
C PHE A 209 -6.68 -0.30 17.93
N ARG A 210 -6.68 0.42 19.05
CA ARG A 210 -6.06 -0.05 20.30
C ARG A 210 -6.77 -1.28 20.85
N LEU A 211 -8.10 -1.28 20.86
CA LEU A 211 -8.90 -2.44 21.31
C LEU A 211 -8.67 -3.68 20.44
N PHE A 212 -8.67 -3.52 19.11
CA PHE A 212 -8.33 -4.61 18.19
C PHE A 212 -6.94 -5.19 18.49
N ASN A 213 -5.94 -4.33 18.69
CA ASN A 213 -4.58 -4.77 18.99
C ASN A 213 -4.49 -5.53 20.33
N GLN A 214 -5.10 -4.99 21.39
CA GLN A 214 -5.15 -5.64 22.70
C GLN A 214 -5.81 -7.02 22.61
N ARG A 215 -6.93 -7.12 21.90
CA ARG A 215 -7.65 -8.37 21.69
C ARG A 215 -6.81 -9.38 20.90
N ASN A 216 -6.12 -8.94 19.86
CA ASN A 216 -5.23 -9.81 19.08
C ASN A 216 -4.03 -10.34 19.88
N ILE A 217 -3.40 -9.49 20.71
CA ILE A 217 -2.32 -9.90 21.62
C ILE A 217 -2.84 -10.93 22.61
N LEU A 218 -4.00 -10.70 23.21
CA LEU A 218 -4.60 -11.62 24.17
C LEU A 218 -4.91 -12.98 23.53
N VAL A 219 -5.57 -12.98 22.38
CA VAL A 219 -5.91 -14.22 21.64
C VAL A 219 -4.65 -14.98 21.23
N LYS A 220 -3.58 -14.27 20.82
CA LYS A 220 -2.28 -14.88 20.52
C LYS A 220 -1.65 -15.51 21.77
N ASN A 221 -1.71 -14.83 22.91
CA ASN A 221 -1.18 -15.35 24.16
C ASN A 221 -1.95 -16.60 24.62
N GLU A 222 -3.28 -16.59 24.52
CA GLU A 222 -4.11 -17.76 24.82
C GLU A 222 -3.84 -18.92 23.86
N PHE A 223 -3.65 -18.64 22.57
CA PHE A 223 -3.26 -19.66 21.60
C PHE A 223 -1.91 -20.29 21.95
N ASN A 224 -0.93 -19.52 22.40
CA ASN A 224 0.41 -20.02 22.75
C ASN A 224 0.47 -20.78 24.10
N LYS A 225 -0.59 -20.73 24.91
CA LYS A 225 -0.69 -21.48 26.17
C LYS A 225 -1.11 -22.94 25.96
N GLY A 226 -1.56 -23.30 24.76
CA GLY A 226 -2.02 -24.64 24.38
C GLY A 226 -1.21 -25.25 23.26
#